data_AF-T0TVD4-F1
#
_entry.id   AF-T0TVD4-F1
#
_cell.length_a   1.000
_cell.length_b   1.000
_cell.length_c   1.000
_cell.angle_alpha   90.00
_cell.angle_beta   90.00
_cell.angle_gamma   90.00
#
_symmetry.space_group_name_H-M   'P 1'
#
loop_
_entity.id
_entity.type
_entity.pdbx_description
1 polymer ?
#
loop_
_entity_poly.entity_id
_entity_poly.type
_entity_poly.pdbx_seq_one_letter_code
_entity_poly.pdbx_strand_id
1 'polypeptide(L)'
;MQPFVKWAGGKRQLIPELTKIIPSNFNQYFEPFIGGGALLLELERKNSVISDNNHVLIGTYNDIKHNLDKLLPLLDKLQNEHNSYGDKEKAKEFYYQQRDNFNQIIFDDNESLNRSALFLYLNKACFNGLYRVNSKGLFNVPSNQKTTINIYERDNLVQISQFLQTVDIYNQDFEETAIKAKKETSFSSILLMIH
;
A
#
# COMPACT_ATOMS: atom_id res chain seq x y z
N MET A 1 -5.43 12.90 -2.37
CA MET A 1 -5.42 11.94 -1.21
C MET A 1 -3.98 11.66 -0.75
N GLN A 2 -3.74 10.99 0.38
CA GLN A 2 -2.37 10.64 0.83
C GLN A 2 -2.13 9.12 0.88
N PRO A 3 -0.94 8.61 0.53
CA PRO A 3 -0.60 7.18 0.63
C PRO A 3 -0.94 6.56 1.98
N PHE A 4 -1.66 5.44 1.97
CA PHE A 4 -2.02 4.72 3.21
C PHE A 4 -0.82 4.00 3.83
N VAL A 5 0.16 3.62 3.02
CA VAL A 5 1.36 2.87 3.43
C VAL A 5 2.63 3.67 3.15
N LYS A 6 3.62 3.56 4.03
CA LYS A 6 4.98 4.03 3.73
C LYS A 6 5.67 2.98 2.86
N TRP A 7 6.14 3.41 1.69
CA TRP A 7 6.78 2.52 0.72
C TRP A 7 8.13 3.07 0.27
N ALA A 8 9.12 2.20 0.12
CA ALA A 8 10.41 2.58 -0.41
C ALA A 8 10.27 3.06 -1.86
N GLY A 9 11.02 4.09 -2.25
CA GLY A 9 10.90 4.69 -3.59
C GLY A 9 9.61 5.51 -3.81
N GLY A 10 8.91 5.90 -2.74
CA GLY A 10 7.72 6.74 -2.84
C GLY A 10 8.00 8.05 -3.59
N LYS A 11 7.23 8.29 -4.65
CA LYS A 11 7.44 9.41 -5.60
C LYS A 11 7.06 10.79 -5.04
N ARG A 12 6.71 10.89 -3.75
CA ARG A 12 6.15 12.11 -3.13
C ARG A 12 7.05 13.34 -3.29
N GLN A 13 8.36 13.18 -3.17
CA GLN A 13 9.33 14.28 -3.35
C GLN A 13 9.49 14.70 -4.82
N LEU A 14 9.18 13.78 -5.76
CA LEU A 14 9.28 14.02 -7.19
C LEU A 14 7.99 14.60 -7.78
N ILE A 15 6.86 14.52 -7.07
CA ILE A 15 5.55 15.00 -7.54
C ILE A 15 5.63 16.39 -8.21
N PRO A 16 6.27 17.43 -7.61
CA PRO A 16 6.30 18.76 -8.23
C PRO A 16 7.00 18.81 -9.60
N GLU A 17 7.95 17.92 -9.86
CA GLU A 17 8.62 17.84 -11.16
C GLU A 17 7.85 16.95 -12.13
N LEU A 18 7.29 15.83 -11.64
CA LEU A 18 6.50 14.92 -12.45
C LEU A 18 5.24 15.59 -12.99
N THR A 19 4.56 16.42 -12.19
CA THR A 19 3.33 17.12 -12.63
C THR A 19 3.59 18.16 -13.73
N LYS A 20 4.82 18.66 -13.89
CA LYS A 20 5.17 19.59 -14.98
C LYS A 20 5.28 18.91 -16.34
N ILE A 21 5.60 17.62 -16.37
CA ILE A 21 5.85 16.87 -17.62
C ILE A 21 4.72 15.90 -17.96
N ILE A 22 3.77 15.70 -17.05
CA ILE A 22 2.54 14.96 -17.34
C ILE A 22 1.73 15.74 -18.38
N PRO A 23 1.34 15.11 -19.50
CA PRO A 23 0.51 15.76 -20.51
C PRO A 23 -0.79 16.26 -19.89
N SER A 24 -1.23 17.46 -20.30
CA SER A 24 -2.50 18.02 -19.84
C SER A 24 -3.71 17.15 -20.23
N ASN A 25 -3.59 16.38 -21.32
CA ASN A 25 -4.62 15.48 -21.81
C ASN A 25 -4.06 14.10 -22.15
N PHE A 26 -4.55 13.08 -21.47
CA PHE A 26 -4.37 11.68 -21.82
C PHE A 26 -5.60 10.88 -21.36
N ASN A 27 -5.92 9.79 -22.04
CA ASN A 27 -7.16 9.06 -21.79
C ASN A 27 -7.07 8.17 -20.55
N GLN A 28 -5.93 7.51 -20.37
CA GLN A 28 -5.73 6.49 -19.35
C GLN A 28 -4.36 6.63 -18.66
N TYR A 29 -4.34 6.49 -17.35
CA TYR A 29 -3.10 6.50 -16.56
C TYR A 29 -2.62 5.07 -16.28
N PHE A 30 -1.34 4.79 -16.46
CA PHE A 30 -0.73 3.51 -16.13
C PHE A 30 0.41 3.68 -15.13
N GLU A 31 0.33 3.00 -13.98
CA GLU A 31 1.39 2.94 -12.98
C GLU A 31 1.78 1.49 -12.67
N PRO A 32 2.75 0.92 -13.39
CA PRO A 32 3.09 -0.51 -13.29
C PRO A 32 3.96 -0.86 -12.08
N PHE A 33 4.41 0.17 -11.35
CA PHE A 33 5.14 0.09 -10.08
C PHE A 33 4.47 1.05 -9.10
N ILE A 34 3.26 0.70 -8.66
CA ILE A 34 2.43 1.57 -7.85
C ILE A 34 3.08 1.91 -6.50
N GLY A 35 3.69 0.91 -5.84
CA GLY A 35 4.16 1.07 -4.47
C GLY A 35 3.09 1.69 -3.56
N GLY A 36 3.42 2.78 -2.87
CA GLY A 36 2.45 3.51 -2.04
C GLY A 36 1.44 4.39 -2.81
N GLY A 37 1.54 4.46 -4.14
CA GLY A 37 0.57 5.17 -5.00
C GLY A 37 0.59 6.69 -4.89
N ALA A 38 1.73 7.30 -4.53
CA ALA A 38 1.82 8.74 -4.31
C ALA A 38 1.40 9.56 -5.55
N LEU A 39 1.79 9.14 -6.75
CA LEU A 39 1.43 9.85 -7.98
C LEU A 39 -0.02 9.59 -8.38
N LEU A 40 -0.47 8.33 -8.36
CA LEU A 40 -1.88 7.99 -8.55
C LEU A 40 -2.83 8.85 -7.68
N LEU A 41 -2.53 8.94 -6.38
CA LEU A 41 -3.37 9.65 -5.40
C LEU A 41 -3.26 11.18 -5.47
N GLU A 42 -2.23 11.70 -6.13
CA GLU A 42 -2.09 13.12 -6.45
C GLU A 42 -2.89 13.48 -7.70
N LEU A 43 -2.83 12.63 -8.73
CA LEU A 43 -3.52 12.87 -10.00
C LEU A 43 -5.03 12.63 -9.90
N GLU A 44 -5.46 11.74 -9.00
CA GLU A 44 -6.86 11.35 -8.79
C GLU A 44 -7.58 11.02 -10.11
N ARG A 45 -6.83 10.46 -11.06
CA ARG A 45 -7.31 10.23 -12.42
C ARG A 45 -8.18 8.98 -12.46
N LYS A 46 -9.46 9.15 -12.83
CA LYS A 46 -10.36 8.04 -13.15
C LYS A 46 -9.82 7.26 -14.36
N ASN A 47 -10.19 5.98 -14.49
CA ASN A 47 -9.67 5.08 -15.51
C ASN A 47 -8.14 4.95 -15.41
N SER A 48 -7.65 4.69 -14.21
CA SER A 48 -6.24 4.35 -13.99
C SER A 48 -6.07 2.84 -13.97
N VAL A 49 -4.92 2.37 -14.43
CA VAL A 49 -4.49 0.97 -14.32
C VAL A 49 -3.21 0.94 -13.49
N ILE A 50 -3.22 0.19 -12.41
CA ILE A 50 -2.08 0.05 -11.51
C ILE A 50 -1.65 -1.40 -11.39
N SER A 51 -0.35 -1.62 -11.22
CA SER A 51 0.17 -2.92 -10.86
C SER A 51 1.39 -2.84 -9.95
N ASP A 52 1.67 -3.98 -9.33
CA ASP A 52 2.90 -4.27 -8.61
C ASP A 52 3.08 -5.79 -8.58
N ASN A 53 4.33 -6.25 -8.45
CA ASN A 53 4.60 -7.68 -8.26
C ASN A 53 4.35 -8.12 -6.81
N ASN A 54 4.27 -7.19 -5.86
CA ASN A 54 4.06 -7.51 -4.46
C ASN A 54 2.59 -7.87 -4.18
N HIS A 55 2.31 -9.16 -3.98
CA HIS A 55 0.96 -9.68 -3.77
C HIS A 55 0.30 -9.17 -2.48
N VAL A 56 1.07 -8.95 -1.41
CA VAL A 56 0.56 -8.37 -0.15
C VAL A 56 0.07 -6.94 -0.39
N LEU A 57 0.88 -6.13 -1.08
CA LEU A 57 0.52 -4.75 -1.40
C LEU A 57 -0.75 -4.70 -2.26
N ILE A 58 -0.80 -5.47 -3.34
CA ILE A 58 -1.96 -5.50 -4.24
C ILE A 58 -3.19 -6.08 -3.55
N GLY A 59 -3.03 -7.11 -2.72
CA GLY A 59 -4.09 -7.64 -1.86
C GLY A 59 -4.67 -6.55 -0.95
N THR A 60 -3.82 -5.73 -0.33
CA THR A 60 -4.27 -4.60 0.50
C THR A 60 -4.98 -3.51 -0.30
N TYR A 61 -4.52 -3.17 -1.51
CA TYR A 61 -5.27 -2.28 -2.39
C TYR A 61 -6.67 -2.83 -2.71
N ASN A 62 -6.78 -4.12 -3.01
CA ASN A 62 -8.06 -4.78 -3.28
C ASN A 62 -8.96 -4.84 -2.05
N ASP A 63 -8.42 -5.10 -0.86
CA ASP A 63 -9.20 -5.09 0.39
C ASP A 63 -9.69 -3.69 0.74
N ILE A 64 -8.89 -2.65 0.52
CA ILE A 64 -9.34 -1.26 0.65
C ILE A 64 -10.43 -0.95 -0.38
N LYS A 65 -10.32 -1.45 -1.62
CA LYS A 65 -11.33 -1.24 -2.66
C LYS A 65 -12.63 -1.96 -2.34
N HIS A 66 -12.60 -3.23 -1.92
CA HIS A 66 -13.78 -4.09 -1.91
C HIS A 66 -14.33 -4.42 -0.53
N ASN A 67 -13.51 -4.31 0.52
CA ASN A 67 -13.79 -4.84 1.84
C ASN A 67 -13.48 -3.83 2.96
N LEU A 68 -13.52 -2.52 2.68
CA LEU A 68 -13.11 -1.48 3.63
C LEU A 68 -13.92 -1.56 4.94
N ASP A 69 -15.21 -1.81 4.85
CA ASP A 69 -16.13 -1.96 5.99
C ASP A 69 -15.69 -3.07 6.96
N LYS A 70 -15.13 -4.16 6.43
CA LYS A 70 -14.60 -5.29 7.21
C LYS A 70 -13.16 -5.05 7.67
N LEU A 71 -12.38 -4.31 6.90
CA LEU A 71 -10.98 -4.00 7.22
C LEU A 71 -10.89 -3.02 8.40
N LEU A 72 -11.72 -1.98 8.43
CA LEU A 72 -11.67 -0.93 9.47
C LEU A 72 -11.72 -1.47 10.91
N PRO A 73 -12.65 -2.37 11.28
CA PRO A 73 -12.68 -2.96 12.62
C PRO A 73 -11.40 -3.73 13.00
N LEU A 74 -10.76 -4.40 12.03
CA LEU A 74 -9.50 -5.11 12.26
C LEU A 74 -8.36 -4.14 12.57
N LEU A 75 -8.31 -3.02 11.83
CA LEU A 75 -7.34 -1.95 12.07
C LEU A 75 -7.57 -1.28 13.43
N ASP A 76 -8.82 -0.98 13.76
CA ASP A 76 -9.20 -0.40 15.05
C ASP A 76 -8.79 -1.31 16.21
N LYS A 77 -9.05 -2.62 16.08
CA LYS A 77 -8.64 -3.62 17.10
C LYS A 77 -7.12 -3.62 17.29
N LEU A 78 -6.34 -3.75 16.22
CA LEU A 78 -4.87 -3.78 16.29
C LEU A 78 -4.30 -2.49 16.89
N GLN A 79 -4.84 -1.33 16.48
CA GLN A 79 -4.41 -0.03 16.99
C GLN A 79 -4.72 0.13 18.49
N ASN A 80 -5.95 -0.16 18.88
CA ASN A 80 -6.40 -0.01 20.26
C ASN A 80 -5.64 -0.95 21.19
N GLU A 81 -5.43 -2.20 20.78
CA GLU A 81 -4.67 -3.17 21.56
C GLU A 81 -3.21 -2.73 21.74
N HIS A 82 -2.52 -2.36 20.65
CA HIS A 82 -1.16 -1.82 20.72
C HIS A 82 -1.06 -0.59 21.64
N ASN A 83 -1.95 0.39 21.45
CA ASN A 83 -1.91 1.65 22.18
C ASN A 83 -2.34 1.50 23.66
N SER A 84 -3.08 0.44 24.00
CA SER A 84 -3.55 0.19 25.37
C SER A 84 -2.44 -0.20 26.33
N TYR A 85 -1.32 -0.74 25.83
CA TYR A 85 -0.25 -1.24 26.70
C TYR A 85 0.44 -0.12 27.49
N GLY A 86 0.60 1.07 26.90
CA GLY A 86 1.31 2.21 27.51
C GLY A 86 2.78 1.95 27.86
N ASP A 87 3.31 0.78 27.51
CA ASP A 87 4.64 0.28 27.86
C ASP A 87 5.39 -0.21 26.62
N LYS A 88 6.69 0.09 26.56
CA LYS A 88 7.52 -0.19 25.38
C LYS A 88 7.77 -1.67 25.17
N GLU A 89 8.02 -2.43 26.25
CA GLU A 89 8.33 -3.86 26.11
C GLU A 89 7.07 -4.64 25.75
N LYS A 90 5.92 -4.34 26.37
CA LYS A 90 4.64 -4.96 25.99
C LYS A 90 4.22 -4.65 24.54
N ALA A 91 4.36 -3.39 24.10
CA ALA A 91 4.06 -3.01 22.72
C ALA A 91 4.98 -3.73 21.71
N LYS A 92 6.25 -3.96 22.10
CA LYS A 92 7.23 -4.70 21.32
C LYS A 92 6.95 -6.21 21.28
N GLU A 93 6.55 -6.82 22.40
CA GLU A 93 6.07 -8.21 22.45
C GLU A 93 4.86 -8.40 21.52
N PHE A 94 3.86 -7.53 21.63
CA PHE A 94 2.69 -7.53 20.77
C PHE A 94 3.07 -7.39 19.29
N TYR A 95 4.00 -6.47 18.96
CA TYR A 95 4.52 -6.35 17.60
C TYR A 95 5.11 -7.66 17.07
N TYR A 96 5.95 -8.35 17.85
CA TYR A 96 6.56 -9.59 17.40
C TYR A 96 5.55 -10.72 17.25
N GLN A 97 4.57 -10.80 18.15
CA GLN A 97 3.44 -11.71 18.01
C GLN A 97 2.68 -11.47 16.70
N GLN A 98 2.31 -10.22 16.40
CA GLN A 98 1.60 -9.90 15.16
C GLN A 98 2.46 -10.11 13.91
N ARG A 99 3.78 -9.94 14.01
CA ARG A 99 4.70 -10.26 12.93
C ARG A 99 4.73 -11.76 12.65
N ASP A 100 4.71 -12.58 13.69
CA ASP A 100 4.69 -14.03 13.55
C ASP A 100 3.34 -14.50 12.97
N ASN A 101 2.21 -13.94 13.44
CA ASN A 101 0.88 -14.15 12.85
C ASN A 101 0.86 -13.78 11.36
N PHE A 102 1.42 -12.62 11.01
CA PHE A 102 1.49 -12.18 9.62
C PHE A 102 2.28 -13.17 8.76
N ASN A 103 3.42 -13.63 9.25
CA ASN A 103 4.27 -14.59 8.53
C ASN A 103 3.60 -15.98 8.37
N GLN A 104 2.64 -16.35 9.22
CA GLN A 104 1.87 -17.58 9.06
C GLN A 104 0.87 -17.50 7.91
N ILE A 105 0.30 -16.32 7.65
CA ILE A 105 -0.78 -16.11 6.67
C ILE A 105 -0.34 -15.32 5.43
N ILE A 106 0.93 -14.93 5.33
CA ILE A 106 1.41 -14.01 4.27
C ILE A 106 1.16 -14.53 2.85
N PHE A 107 1.06 -15.85 2.67
CA PHE A 107 0.78 -16.52 1.39
C PHE A 107 -0.61 -17.18 1.34
N ASP A 108 -1.45 -17.00 2.37
CA ASP A 108 -2.80 -17.57 2.39
C ASP A 108 -3.81 -16.55 1.88
N ASP A 109 -4.44 -16.85 0.74
CA ASP A 109 -5.42 -15.97 0.10
C ASP A 109 -6.78 -15.96 0.79
N ASN A 110 -7.10 -16.98 1.58
CA ASN A 110 -8.32 -16.99 2.39
C ASN A 110 -8.23 -15.97 3.53
N GLU A 111 -7.01 -15.57 3.89
CA GLU A 111 -6.71 -14.67 4.99
C GLU A 111 -6.40 -13.25 4.50
N SER A 112 -6.77 -12.88 3.27
CA SER A 112 -6.39 -11.58 2.68
C SER A 112 -6.71 -10.39 3.58
N LEU A 113 -7.91 -10.35 4.20
CA LEU A 113 -8.30 -9.26 5.08
C LEU A 113 -7.41 -9.14 6.33
N ASN A 114 -7.12 -10.28 6.99
CA ASN A 114 -6.25 -10.31 8.16
C ASN A 114 -4.80 -9.97 7.77
N ARG A 115 -4.33 -10.48 6.62
CA ARG A 115 -3.03 -10.17 6.05
C ARG A 115 -2.89 -8.67 5.77
N SER A 116 -3.89 -8.04 5.17
CA SER A 116 -3.92 -6.60 4.89
C SER A 116 -3.94 -5.77 6.18
N ALA A 117 -4.73 -6.17 7.18
CA ALA A 117 -4.75 -5.50 8.48
C ALA A 117 -3.39 -5.55 9.20
N LEU A 118 -2.78 -6.74 9.24
CA LEU A 118 -1.46 -6.95 9.84
C LEU A 118 -0.36 -6.22 9.06
N PHE A 119 -0.41 -6.22 7.73
CA PHE A 119 0.52 -5.46 6.90
C PHE A 119 0.50 -3.97 7.21
N LEU A 120 -0.69 -3.36 7.28
CA LEU A 120 -0.84 -1.93 7.61
C LEU A 120 -0.35 -1.62 9.04
N TYR A 121 -0.70 -2.48 10.00
CA TYR A 121 -0.18 -2.38 11.38
C TYR A 121 1.35 -2.44 11.41
N LEU A 122 1.94 -3.48 10.82
CA LEU A 122 3.39 -3.69 10.81
C LEU A 122 4.11 -2.54 10.12
N ASN A 123 3.57 -2.00 9.01
CA ASN A 123 4.17 -0.85 8.34
C ASN A 123 4.28 0.38 9.24
N LYS A 124 3.32 0.61 10.15
CA LYS A 124 3.33 1.78 11.03
C LYS A 124 4.14 1.57 12.31
N ALA A 125 4.20 0.33 12.78
CA ALA A 125 4.89 -0.08 14.00
C ALA A 125 6.37 -0.49 13.78
N CYS A 126 6.76 -0.90 12.57
CA CYS A 126 8.13 -1.34 12.27
C CYS A 126 9.10 -0.18 12.03
N PHE A 127 10.39 -0.50 12.10
CA PHE A 127 11.46 0.48 11.86
C PHE A 127 11.34 1.10 10.46
N ASN A 128 11.24 2.43 10.43
CA ASN A 128 11.14 3.25 9.22
C ASN A 128 10.01 2.89 8.24
N GLY A 129 9.01 2.10 8.64
CA GLY A 129 7.91 1.68 7.74
C GLY A 129 8.40 1.00 6.48
N LEU A 130 9.43 0.15 6.64
CA LEU A 130 9.97 -0.65 5.56
C LEU A 130 9.11 -1.89 5.32
N TYR A 131 9.00 -2.29 4.05
CA TYR A 131 8.59 -3.64 3.70
C TYR A 131 9.84 -4.42 3.27
N ARG A 132 10.22 -5.43 4.05
CA ARG A 132 11.38 -6.28 3.75
C ARG A 132 11.09 -7.72 4.18
N VAL A 133 11.40 -8.63 3.28
CA VAL A 133 11.27 -10.08 3.49
C VAL A 133 12.63 -10.77 3.40
N ASN A 134 12.76 -11.94 4.00
CA ASN A 134 13.92 -12.80 3.85
C ASN A 134 13.82 -13.67 2.56
N SER A 135 14.77 -14.57 2.34
CA SER A 135 14.77 -15.49 1.19
C SER A 135 13.60 -16.46 1.14
N LYS A 136 12.86 -16.64 2.25
CA LYS A 136 11.61 -17.41 2.31
C LYS A 136 10.37 -16.54 2.07
N GLY A 137 10.56 -15.27 1.75
CA GLY A 137 9.48 -14.29 1.57
C GLY A 137 8.78 -13.88 2.87
N LEU A 138 9.34 -14.21 4.05
CA LEU A 138 8.77 -13.84 5.35
C LEU A 138 9.26 -12.47 5.80
N PHE A 139 8.36 -11.64 6.32
CA PHE A 139 8.65 -10.29 6.80
C PHE A 139 9.57 -10.31 8.02
N ASN A 140 10.62 -9.47 7.99
CA ASN A 140 11.71 -9.51 8.97
C ASN A 140 12.17 -8.13 9.50
N VAL A 141 11.31 -7.11 9.43
CA VAL A 141 11.65 -5.77 9.96
C VAL A 141 11.46 -5.76 11.48
N PRO A 142 12.38 -5.16 12.27
CA PRO A 142 12.22 -5.04 13.71
C PRO A 142 11.20 -3.96 14.10
N SER A 143 10.71 -4.01 15.34
CA SER A 143 9.86 -2.97 15.93
C SER A 143 10.58 -1.63 16.00
N ASN A 144 9.84 -0.53 15.85
CA ASN A 144 10.34 0.82 16.11
C ASN A 144 10.11 1.28 17.57
N GLN A 145 9.66 0.37 18.45
CA GLN A 145 9.46 0.62 19.89
C GLN A 145 8.54 1.80 20.21
N LYS A 146 7.60 2.08 19.31
CA LYS A 146 6.53 3.04 19.57
C LYS A 146 5.55 2.41 20.56
N THR A 147 5.09 3.20 21.52
CA THR A 147 4.00 2.85 22.43
C THR A 147 2.65 3.31 21.90
N THR A 148 2.65 4.19 20.90
CA THR A 148 1.46 4.73 20.28
C THR A 148 1.66 4.79 18.78
N ILE A 149 0.68 4.29 18.04
CA ILE A 149 0.63 4.32 16.59
C ILE A 149 -0.72 4.84 16.13
N ASN A 150 -0.72 5.47 14.95
CA ASN A 150 -1.91 5.65 14.14
C ASN A 150 -1.75 4.80 12.87
N ILE A 151 -2.58 3.77 12.72
CA ILE A 151 -2.51 2.82 11.61
C ILE A 151 -3.03 3.47 10.33
N TYR A 152 -4.13 4.21 10.43
CA TYR A 152 -4.80 4.82 9.29
C TYR A 152 -5.55 6.10 9.71
N GLU A 153 -5.82 6.97 8.74
CA GLU A 153 -6.74 8.10 8.91
C GLU A 153 -8.06 7.73 8.21
N ARG A 154 -9.16 7.71 8.94
CA ARG A 154 -10.45 7.17 8.46
C ARG A 154 -10.94 7.87 7.19
N ASP A 155 -11.01 9.19 7.20
CA ASP A 155 -11.51 9.96 6.07
C ASP A 155 -10.62 9.79 4.83
N ASN A 156 -9.30 9.72 5.01
CA ASN A 156 -8.37 9.47 3.91
C ASN A 156 -8.57 8.07 3.32
N LEU A 157 -8.73 7.03 4.16
CA LEU A 157 -8.89 5.66 3.68
C LEU A 157 -10.24 5.45 2.99
N VAL A 158 -11.30 6.11 3.47
CA VAL A 158 -12.61 6.14 2.81
C VAL A 158 -12.53 6.81 1.43
N GLN A 159 -11.87 7.97 1.33
CA GLN A 159 -11.66 8.64 0.04
C GLN A 159 -10.87 7.78 -0.94
N ILE A 160 -9.80 7.11 -0.47
CA ILE A 160 -9.03 6.19 -1.30
C ILE A 160 -9.89 5.03 -1.78
N SER A 161 -10.66 4.40 -0.90
CA SER A 161 -11.55 3.29 -1.28
C SER A 161 -12.57 3.69 -2.35
N GLN A 162 -13.18 4.87 -2.21
CA GLN A 162 -14.11 5.42 -3.19
C GLN A 162 -13.42 5.68 -4.54
N PHE A 163 -12.22 6.27 -4.51
CA PHE A 163 -11.46 6.53 -5.73
C PHE A 163 -11.03 5.23 -6.44
N LEU A 164 -10.57 4.23 -5.68
CA LEU A 164 -10.14 2.94 -6.21
C LEU A 164 -11.26 2.17 -6.93
N GLN A 165 -12.54 2.52 -6.74
CA GLN A 165 -13.64 1.98 -7.55
C GLN A 165 -13.47 2.29 -9.04
N THR A 166 -12.73 3.34 -9.38
CA THR A 166 -12.47 3.79 -10.76
C THR A 166 -11.13 3.31 -11.32
N VAL A 167 -10.43 2.45 -10.59
CA VAL A 167 -9.06 2.01 -10.88
C VAL A 167 -9.03 0.49 -11.08
N ASP A 168 -8.40 0.03 -12.16
CA ASP A 168 -8.10 -1.37 -12.38
C ASP A 168 -6.78 -1.75 -11.70
N ILE A 169 -6.78 -2.84 -10.94
CA ILE A 169 -5.69 -3.23 -10.05
C ILE A 169 -5.24 -4.64 -10.42
N TYR A 170 -3.95 -4.81 -10.72
CA TYR A 170 -3.37 -6.09 -11.13
C TYR A 170 -2.15 -6.45 -10.27
N ASN A 171 -2.05 -7.72 -9.87
CA ASN A 171 -0.82 -8.28 -9.34
C ASN A 171 -0.10 -9.01 -10.47
N GLN A 172 0.79 -8.31 -11.16
CA GLN A 172 1.47 -8.83 -12.34
C GLN A 172 2.81 -8.13 -12.54
N ASP A 173 3.66 -8.72 -13.39
CA ASP A 173 4.92 -8.10 -13.78
C ASP A 173 4.67 -6.81 -14.59
N PHE A 174 5.62 -5.87 -14.50
CA PHE A 174 5.50 -4.57 -15.14
C PHE A 174 5.41 -4.66 -16.66
N GLU A 175 6.05 -5.66 -17.29
CA GLU A 175 6.04 -5.85 -18.74
C GLU A 175 4.62 -6.03 -19.27
N GLU A 176 3.79 -6.79 -18.55
CA GLU A 176 2.40 -7.04 -18.91
C GLU A 176 1.55 -5.77 -18.85
N THR A 177 1.77 -4.94 -17.84
CA THR A 177 1.08 -3.64 -17.72
C THR A 177 1.57 -2.64 -18.77
N ALA A 178 2.87 -2.64 -19.08
CA ALA A 178 3.44 -1.77 -20.11
C ALA A 178 2.92 -2.12 -21.52
N ILE A 179 2.69 -3.40 -21.82
CA ILE A 179 2.08 -3.85 -23.07
C ILE A 179 0.65 -3.29 -23.22
N LYS A 180 -0.15 -3.28 -22.14
CA LYS A 180 -1.51 -2.69 -22.16
C LYS A 180 -1.47 -1.18 -22.47
N ALA A 181 -0.50 -0.45 -21.90
CA ALA A 181 -0.36 1.00 -22.12
C ALA A 181 -0.02 1.39 -23.57
N LYS A 182 0.59 0.50 -24.36
CA LYS A 182 0.99 0.77 -25.75
C LYS A 182 -0.17 0.77 -26.76
N LYS A 183 -1.39 0.42 -26.36
CA LYS A 183 -2.52 0.25 -27.30
C LYS A 183 -3.38 1.49 -27.54
N GLU A 184 -3.29 2.54 -26.72
CA GLU A 184 -4.11 3.77 -26.87
C GLU A 184 -3.37 5.02 -26.34
N THR A 185 -3.91 6.23 -26.59
CA THR A 185 -3.47 7.56 -26.09
C THR A 185 -3.36 7.63 -24.56
N SER A 186 -2.35 6.97 -24.02
CA SER A 186 -2.17 6.66 -22.59
C SER A 186 -0.89 7.26 -22.06
N PHE A 187 -0.89 7.68 -20.78
CA PHE A 187 0.32 8.10 -20.08
C PHE A 187 0.77 6.99 -19.12
N SER A 188 2.00 6.51 -19.30
CA SER A 188 2.61 5.55 -18.39
C SER A 188 3.69 6.23 -17.56
N SER A 189 3.71 5.99 -16.25
CA SER A 189 4.79 6.48 -15.38
C SER A 189 6.16 5.87 -15.71
N ILE A 190 6.22 4.80 -16.53
CA ILE A 190 7.50 4.28 -17.07
C ILE A 190 8.20 5.33 -17.94
N LEU A 191 7.46 6.17 -18.66
CA LEU A 191 8.06 7.25 -19.47
C LEU A 191 8.85 8.26 -18.62
N LEU A 192 8.63 8.28 -17.30
CA LEU A 192 9.34 9.14 -16.35
C LEU A 192 10.66 8.54 -15.85
N MET A 193 10.95 7.25 -16.11
CA MET A 193 12.17 6.56 -15.64
C MET A 193 13.24 6.42 -16.74
N ILE A 194 13.00 6.91 -17.95
CA ILE A 194 13.89 6.74 -19.13
C ILE A 194 14.64 8.04 -19.48
N HIS A 195 14.57 9.09 -18.64
CA HIS A 195 15.32 10.33 -18.82
C HIS A 195 16.18 10.66 -17.60
#